data_AF-A0A947E8F8-F1
#
_entry.id   AF-A0A947E8F8-F1
#
_cell.length_a   1.000
_cell.length_b   1.000
_cell.length_c   1.000
_cell.angle_alpha   90.00
_cell.angle_beta   90.00
_cell.angle_gamma   90.00
#
_symmetry.space_group_name_H-M   'P 1'
#
loop_
_entity.id
_entity.type
_entity.pdbx_description
1 polymer ?
#
loop_
_entity_poly.entity_id
_entity_poly.type
_entity_poly.pdbx_seq_one_letter_code
_entity_poly.pdbx_strand_id
1 'polypeptide(L)'
;MVIKTSPGKPSLNRNVEPDAEESLGKLAKKPAPKPPLGAASEDSMDKLRERLAEKLGAGKTIESKDPAVLRVVARPSAATGAVQVGGATAVSPGVPPEPGIHWSEPRRAAAVARPPAAPKRPAHGGHWAYQGEGGPEHWGQMKPEFSTCSSGKRQSPIDIRDGIAVQLDPVQFDYKPSNFRVIDNGHTVQVNLAPGNSIEVMGRRFELLQFHFHRPSEERINGRQFDMVAHLVHKDLDGKLAVVAVLLDRGSVQPIVQTVWNNLPLEKGEELPAKAMIDLNGLLPAERGYFTYMGSLTTPPCSEGVLWMVMQTPVSISPEQIGIFSRLYPMNARPIQSASGRLIKGSN
;
A
#
# COMPACT_ATOMS: atom_id res chain seq x y z
N MET A 1 32.99 74.51 -61.47
CA MET A 1 34.28 74.27 -60.77
C MET A 1 34.26 72.84 -60.25
N VAL A 2 35.26 72.05 -60.61
CA VAL A 2 35.38 70.59 -60.46
C VAL A 2 35.78 70.19 -59.02
N ILE A 3 35.52 68.94 -58.61
CA ILE A 3 36.33 67.99 -57.77
C ILE A 3 35.31 66.96 -57.19
N LYS A 4 35.25 65.64 -57.47
CA LYS A 4 36.18 64.48 -57.57
C LYS A 4 36.77 63.96 -56.23
N THR A 5 36.16 62.89 -55.71
CA THR A 5 36.75 61.60 -55.24
C THR A 5 38.01 61.54 -54.36
N SER A 6 37.85 60.95 -53.15
CA SER A 6 38.53 59.72 -52.64
C SER A 6 40.08 59.77 -52.31
N PRO A 7 40.76 58.68 -51.89
CA PRO A 7 41.03 58.25 -50.49
C PRO A 7 42.53 57.93 -50.18
N GLY A 8 42.85 57.38 -48.98
CA GLY A 8 43.88 56.31 -48.87
C GLY A 8 44.93 56.32 -47.73
N LYS A 9 44.91 55.23 -46.93
CA LYS A 9 46.00 54.20 -46.76
C LYS A 9 47.23 54.47 -45.82
N PRO A 10 48.11 53.47 -45.50
CA PRO A 10 48.19 52.74 -44.21
C PRO A 10 49.63 52.57 -43.61
N SER A 11 49.81 51.79 -42.51
CA SER A 11 51.02 50.95 -42.16
C SER A 11 50.98 50.50 -40.68
N LEU A 12 51.87 49.68 -40.11
CA LEU A 12 52.35 48.29 -40.31
C LEU A 12 53.26 47.98 -39.08
N ASN A 13 53.23 46.74 -38.58
CA ASN A 13 53.89 46.16 -37.38
C ASN A 13 55.37 46.52 -37.10
N ARG A 14 55.81 46.40 -35.82
CA ARG A 14 56.87 45.44 -35.38
C ARG A 14 57.14 45.41 -33.85
N ASN A 15 57.51 44.21 -33.41
CA ASN A 15 57.86 43.76 -32.05
C ASN A 15 59.21 44.27 -31.51
N VAL A 16 59.34 44.36 -30.18
CA VAL A 16 60.59 44.23 -29.41
C VAL A 16 60.28 43.55 -28.05
N GLU A 17 61.11 42.59 -27.65
CA GLU A 17 61.30 41.97 -26.32
C GLU A 17 62.82 41.98 -26.05
N PRO A 18 63.39 41.64 -24.86
CA PRO A 18 62.81 41.17 -23.58
C PRO A 18 63.43 41.82 -22.31
N ASP A 19 62.99 41.43 -21.09
CA ASP A 19 63.84 41.26 -19.88
C ASP A 19 63.06 40.56 -18.74
N ALA A 20 63.80 40.01 -17.76
CA ALA A 20 63.56 38.71 -17.13
C ALA A 20 62.92 38.67 -15.71
N GLU A 21 62.52 37.43 -15.35
CA GLU A 21 62.29 36.80 -14.02
C GLU A 21 61.17 37.27 -13.08
N GLU A 22 60.15 36.43 -12.88
CA GLU A 22 59.99 35.65 -11.63
C GLU A 22 59.01 34.48 -11.86
N SER A 23 59.46 33.24 -11.60
CA SER A 23 58.69 32.01 -11.80
C SER A 23 57.97 31.58 -10.52
N LEU A 24 56.66 31.31 -10.58
CA LEU A 24 56.00 30.34 -9.69
C LEU A 24 54.84 29.65 -10.43
N GLY A 25 54.99 28.33 -10.59
CA GLY A 25 54.12 27.49 -11.41
C GLY A 25 52.70 27.33 -10.87
N LYS A 26 51.74 27.35 -11.80
CA LYS A 26 50.37 26.88 -11.57
C LYS A 26 50.37 25.35 -11.50
N LEU A 27 50.24 24.79 -10.30
CA LEU A 27 49.85 23.39 -10.13
C LEU A 27 48.42 23.19 -10.65
N ALA A 28 48.30 22.45 -11.75
CA ALA A 28 47.05 21.83 -12.17
C ALA A 28 46.55 20.89 -11.06
N LYS A 29 45.42 21.22 -10.43
CA LYS A 29 44.74 20.33 -9.48
C LYS A 29 44.19 19.12 -10.26
N LYS A 30 44.75 17.93 -10.01
CA LYS A 30 44.14 16.64 -10.37
C LYS A 30 42.71 16.57 -9.77
N PRO A 31 41.74 15.99 -10.48
CA PRO A 31 40.42 15.75 -9.90
C PRO A 31 40.56 14.77 -8.72
N ALA A 32 39.88 15.10 -7.62
CA ALA A 32 39.85 14.27 -6.41
C ALA A 32 39.26 12.88 -6.72
N PRO A 33 39.77 11.80 -6.09
CA PRO A 33 39.17 10.47 -6.25
C PRO A 33 37.76 10.48 -5.65
N LYS A 34 36.80 9.90 -6.39
CA LYS A 34 35.45 9.63 -5.89
C LYS A 34 35.54 8.85 -4.57
N PRO A 35 34.75 9.21 -3.54
CA PRO A 35 34.74 8.45 -2.30
C PRO A 35 34.26 7.01 -2.58
N PRO A 36 34.84 6.00 -1.92
CA PRO A 36 34.39 4.64 -2.09
C PRO A 36 32.94 4.53 -1.59
N LEU A 37 32.08 3.86 -2.36
CA LEU A 37 30.79 3.35 -1.86
C LEU A 37 31.12 2.33 -0.75
N GLY A 38 31.13 2.81 0.49
CA GLY A 38 31.48 2.02 1.67
C GLY A 38 30.26 1.76 2.55
N ALA A 39 29.79 0.51 2.53
CA ALA A 39 29.43 -0.31 3.70
C ALA A 39 28.59 0.30 4.86
N ALA A 40 27.64 1.20 4.60
CA ALA A 40 26.73 1.71 5.62
C ALA A 40 25.33 1.03 5.65
N SER A 41 25.07 0.02 4.82
CA SER A 41 23.72 -0.58 4.68
C SER A 41 23.53 -1.93 5.39
N GLU A 42 24.59 -2.68 5.69
CA GLU A 42 24.47 -4.01 6.32
C GLU A 42 24.43 -3.91 7.85
N ASP A 43 25.33 -3.13 8.46
CA ASP A 43 25.42 -2.97 9.92
C ASP A 43 24.15 -2.35 10.54
N SER A 44 23.47 -1.44 9.82
CA SER A 44 22.19 -0.88 10.25
C SER A 44 21.06 -1.92 10.20
N MET A 45 21.09 -2.82 9.22
CA MET A 45 20.03 -3.81 9.03
C MET A 45 20.17 -5.00 9.95
N ASP A 46 21.39 -5.44 10.25
CA ASP A 46 21.61 -6.50 11.23
C ASP A 46 21.24 -6.03 12.63
N LYS A 47 21.55 -4.77 12.98
CA LYS A 47 21.08 -4.16 14.24
C LYS A 47 19.57 -4.05 14.31
N LEU A 48 18.90 -3.68 13.21
CA LEU A 48 17.43 -3.65 13.18
C LEU A 48 16.84 -5.05 13.29
N ARG A 49 17.42 -6.05 12.60
CA ARG A 49 17.01 -7.45 12.70
C ARG A 49 17.19 -7.99 14.11
N GLU A 50 18.29 -7.66 14.77
CA GLU A 50 18.58 -8.07 16.15
C GLU A 50 17.56 -7.46 17.12
N ARG A 51 17.30 -6.15 17.02
CA ARG A 51 16.26 -5.47 17.82
C ARG A 51 14.86 -6.05 17.60
N LEU A 52 14.51 -6.35 16.34
CA LEU A 52 13.24 -6.98 16.01
C LEU A 52 13.18 -8.44 16.49
N ALA A 53 14.27 -9.19 16.43
CA ALA A 53 14.35 -10.57 16.91
C ALA A 53 14.23 -10.65 18.43
N GLU A 54 14.89 -9.74 19.15
CA GLU A 54 14.78 -9.59 20.60
C GLU A 54 13.33 -9.27 21.01
N LYS A 55 12.69 -8.32 20.32
CA LYS A 55 11.29 -7.95 20.58
C LYS A 55 10.29 -9.06 20.22
N LEU A 56 10.53 -9.80 19.14
CA LEU A 56 9.64 -10.89 18.68
C LEU A 56 9.89 -12.22 19.41
N GLY A 57 10.70 -12.22 20.47
CA GLY A 57 10.93 -13.40 21.31
C GLY A 57 11.76 -14.50 20.63
N ALA A 58 12.51 -14.18 19.57
CA ALA A 58 13.46 -15.11 18.96
C ALA A 58 14.78 -15.12 19.75
N GLY A 59 14.69 -15.45 21.05
CA GLY A 59 15.84 -15.81 21.85
C GLY A 59 16.39 -17.16 21.38
N LYS A 60 17.72 -17.22 21.22
CA LYS A 60 18.54 -18.40 20.93
C LYS A 60 17.89 -19.69 21.47
N THR A 61 17.85 -20.72 20.62
CA THR A 61 17.68 -22.11 21.03
C THR A 61 18.52 -22.36 22.28
N ILE A 62 17.84 -22.61 23.40
CA ILE A 62 18.46 -23.22 24.56
C ILE A 62 18.85 -24.63 24.09
N GLU A 63 20.14 -24.84 23.83
CA GLU A 63 20.71 -26.19 23.78
C GLU A 63 20.44 -26.85 25.13
N SER A 64 19.42 -27.69 25.23
CA SER A 64 19.26 -28.58 26.36
C SER A 64 20.28 -29.71 26.23
N LYS A 65 21.32 -29.68 27.06
CA LYS A 65 22.06 -30.90 27.42
C LYS A 65 21.19 -31.71 28.38
N ASP A 66 20.42 -32.66 27.85
CA ASP A 66 20.18 -33.95 28.52
C ASP A 66 19.52 -34.97 27.58
N PRO A 67 19.94 -36.26 27.60
CA PRO A 67 19.50 -37.27 26.65
C PRO A 67 18.31 -38.07 27.21
N ALA A 68 17.10 -37.77 26.74
CA ALA A 68 15.96 -38.68 26.86
C ALA A 68 14.97 -38.47 25.71
N VAL A 69 15.15 -39.24 24.64
CA VAL A 69 14.24 -39.28 23.50
C VAL A 69 13.10 -40.24 23.82
N LEU A 70 11.87 -39.72 23.94
CA LEU A 70 10.63 -40.51 23.84
C LEU A 70 9.96 -40.19 22.50
N ARG A 71 10.12 -41.12 21.54
CA ARG A 71 9.42 -41.12 20.25
C ARG A 71 7.93 -41.38 20.46
N VAL A 72 7.08 -40.46 20.02
CA VAL A 72 5.66 -40.77 19.74
C VAL A 72 5.47 -40.85 18.24
N VAL A 73 5.30 -42.07 17.75
CA VAL A 73 4.91 -42.38 16.37
C VAL A 73 3.40 -42.37 16.29
N ALA A 74 2.84 -41.54 15.42
CA ALA A 74 1.43 -41.58 15.05
C ALA A 74 1.12 -42.82 14.22
N ARG A 75 0.00 -43.50 14.51
CA ARG A 75 -0.70 -44.38 13.56
C ARG A 75 -2.22 -44.32 13.75
N PRO A 76 -3.00 -44.57 12.68
CA PRO A 76 -4.36 -44.05 12.48
C PRO A 76 -5.44 -45.02 12.99
N SER A 77 -6.64 -44.50 13.25
CA SER A 77 -7.83 -45.33 13.47
C SER A 77 -8.83 -45.11 12.35
N ALA A 78 -9.02 -46.15 11.53
CA ALA A 78 -10.15 -46.36 10.66
C ALA A 78 -10.82 -47.67 11.11
N ALA A 79 -12.14 -47.62 11.36
CA ALA A 79 -12.96 -48.82 11.50
C ALA A 79 -14.39 -48.49 11.08
N THR A 80 -14.69 -48.76 9.81
CA THR A 80 -16.03 -49.03 9.29
C THR A 80 -16.30 -50.52 9.37
N GLY A 81 -17.39 -50.92 10.04
CA GLY A 81 -17.91 -52.29 10.04
C GLY A 81 -19.36 -52.29 9.58
N ALA A 82 -19.65 -53.02 8.52
CA ALA A 82 -20.96 -53.23 7.92
C ALA A 82 -21.72 -54.40 8.60
N VAL A 83 -23.06 -54.34 8.60
CA VAL A 83 -23.99 -55.48 8.72
C VAL A 83 -25.21 -55.20 7.81
N GLN A 84 -25.89 -56.28 7.41
CA GLN A 84 -26.44 -56.60 6.09
C GLN A 84 -27.91 -56.21 5.80
N VAL A 85 -28.16 -55.95 4.50
CA VAL A 85 -29.16 -56.49 3.55
C VAL A 85 -30.55 -56.92 4.05
N GLY A 86 -31.60 -56.38 3.39
CA GLY A 86 -32.86 -57.10 3.16
C GLY A 86 -33.96 -56.28 2.49
N GLY A 87 -34.39 -56.69 1.29
CA GLY A 87 -35.80 -56.60 0.87
C GLY A 87 -36.14 -55.61 -0.25
N ALA A 88 -36.47 -56.15 -1.43
CA ALA A 88 -36.86 -55.46 -2.66
C ALA A 88 -38.29 -54.87 -2.65
N THR A 89 -38.55 -53.86 -3.48
CA THR A 89 -39.27 -53.98 -4.79
C THR A 89 -39.68 -52.60 -5.32
N ALA A 90 -39.86 -52.55 -6.64
CA ALA A 90 -39.90 -51.38 -7.50
C ALA A 90 -41.29 -50.71 -7.63
N VAL A 91 -41.30 -49.54 -8.30
CA VAL A 91 -42.16 -49.13 -9.45
C VAL A 91 -42.55 -47.63 -9.36
N SER A 92 -42.16 -46.85 -10.36
CA SER A 92 -42.71 -45.52 -10.75
C SER A 92 -43.74 -45.74 -11.90
N PRO A 93 -44.36 -44.72 -12.56
CA PRO A 93 -44.55 -43.28 -12.28
C PRO A 93 -46.03 -42.80 -12.51
N GLY A 94 -46.33 -41.50 -12.35
CA GLY A 94 -47.54 -40.89 -12.96
C GLY A 94 -47.97 -39.52 -12.39
N VAL A 95 -48.22 -38.55 -13.28
CA VAL A 95 -48.71 -37.15 -13.10
C VAL A 95 -49.69 -36.88 -14.27
N PRO A 96 -50.62 -35.88 -14.27
CA PRO A 96 -51.64 -35.36 -13.34
C PRO A 96 -53.08 -35.46 -13.97
N PRO A 97 -54.15 -34.73 -13.54
CA PRO A 97 -54.39 -33.33 -14.00
C PRO A 97 -55.11 -32.36 -13.00
N GLU A 98 -55.02 -31.05 -13.27
CA GLU A 98 -55.85 -29.93 -12.73
C GLU A 98 -57.26 -29.89 -13.39
N PRO A 99 -58.21 -28.91 -13.18
CA PRO A 99 -58.23 -27.68 -12.37
C PRO A 99 -59.54 -27.40 -11.58
N GLY A 100 -59.57 -26.34 -10.76
CA GLY A 100 -60.84 -25.79 -10.23
C GLY A 100 -60.69 -24.65 -9.24
N ILE A 101 -60.71 -23.41 -9.74
CA ILE A 101 -60.82 -22.19 -8.92
C ILE A 101 -62.31 -21.98 -8.58
N HIS A 102 -62.63 -21.91 -7.29
CA HIS A 102 -63.88 -21.31 -6.81
C HIS A 102 -63.58 -20.33 -5.68
N TRP A 103 -64.03 -19.09 -5.88
CA TRP A 103 -63.90 -17.97 -4.97
C TRP A 103 -64.77 -18.13 -3.73
N SER A 104 -64.18 -17.98 -2.55
CA SER A 104 -64.89 -17.60 -1.32
C SER A 104 -63.95 -16.85 -0.37
N GLU A 105 -64.24 -15.57 -0.14
CA GLU A 105 -63.85 -14.85 1.08
C GLU A 105 -65.07 -14.85 2.04
N PRO A 106 -64.94 -14.54 3.34
CA PRO A 106 -63.75 -14.40 4.17
C PRO A 106 -63.85 -15.19 5.50
N ARG A 107 -62.73 -15.71 6.01
CA ARG A 107 -62.56 -15.89 7.46
C ARG A 107 -61.24 -15.25 7.86
N ARG A 108 -61.31 -14.30 8.79
CA ARG A 108 -60.13 -13.72 9.47
C ARG A 108 -59.28 -14.87 10.02
N ALA A 109 -58.21 -15.21 9.31
CA ALA A 109 -57.14 -16.00 9.88
C ALA A 109 -56.38 -15.10 10.85
N ALA A 110 -56.28 -15.53 12.10
CA ALA A 110 -55.48 -14.90 13.12
C ALA A 110 -54.06 -14.69 12.59
N ALA A 111 -53.51 -13.49 12.82
CA ALA A 111 -52.14 -13.17 12.48
C ALA A 111 -51.21 -14.21 13.13
N VAL A 112 -50.59 -15.05 12.29
CA VAL A 112 -49.47 -15.88 12.74
C VAL A 112 -48.34 -14.92 13.05
N ALA A 113 -48.08 -14.73 14.34
CA ALA A 113 -47.00 -13.89 14.81
C ALA A 113 -45.69 -14.37 14.15
N ARG A 114 -45.05 -13.47 13.40
CA ARG A 114 -43.70 -13.69 12.89
C ARG A 114 -42.82 -14.01 14.10
N PRO A 115 -42.00 -15.07 14.09
CA PRO A 115 -41.10 -15.33 15.21
C PRO A 115 -40.25 -14.09 15.46
N PRO A 116 -40.01 -13.73 16.74
CA PRO A 116 -39.20 -12.56 17.06
C PRO A 116 -37.87 -12.69 16.34
N ALA A 117 -37.45 -11.60 15.69
CA ALA A 117 -36.10 -11.53 15.15
C ALA A 117 -35.13 -11.95 16.26
N ALA A 118 -34.20 -12.84 15.94
CA ALA A 118 -33.16 -13.25 16.87
C ALA A 118 -32.57 -12.01 17.52
N PRO A 119 -32.34 -12.01 18.86
CA PRO A 119 -31.83 -10.85 19.55
C PRO A 119 -30.55 -10.41 18.84
N LYS A 120 -30.51 -9.15 18.38
CA LYS A 120 -29.27 -8.55 17.91
C LYS A 120 -28.29 -8.73 19.04
N ARG A 121 -27.29 -9.60 18.83
CA ARG A 121 -26.17 -9.70 19.76
C ARG A 121 -25.66 -8.28 19.97
N PRO A 122 -25.42 -7.87 21.22
CA PRO A 122 -24.84 -6.55 21.46
C PRO A 122 -23.61 -6.42 20.56
N ALA A 123 -23.47 -5.28 19.87
CA ALA A 123 -22.25 -4.97 19.17
C ALA A 123 -21.14 -5.06 20.21
N HIS A 124 -20.37 -6.15 20.18
CA HIS A 124 -19.15 -6.22 20.95
C HIS A 124 -18.29 -5.14 20.30
N GLY A 125 -18.22 -3.98 20.94
CA GLY A 125 -17.43 -2.82 20.52
C GLY A 125 -15.94 -3.13 20.63
N GLY A 126 -15.49 -4.18 19.94
CA GLY A 126 -14.13 -4.65 19.85
C GLY A 126 -13.30 -3.73 18.98
N HIS A 127 -12.00 -3.75 19.21
CA HIS A 127 -11.03 -3.14 18.33
C HIS A 127 -11.01 -3.91 17.00
N TRP A 128 -11.00 -3.18 15.87
CA TRP A 128 -10.92 -3.81 14.56
C TRP A 128 -9.53 -4.42 14.34
N ALA A 129 -9.42 -5.36 13.42
CA ALA A 129 -8.18 -6.03 13.05
C ALA A 129 -8.28 -6.54 11.60
N TYR A 130 -7.22 -7.16 11.08
CA TYR A 130 -7.24 -7.79 9.76
C TYR A 130 -7.63 -9.28 9.79
N GLN A 131 -7.87 -9.86 10.98
CA GLN A 131 -8.20 -11.28 11.17
C GLN A 131 -9.10 -11.49 12.40
N GLY A 132 -9.73 -12.67 12.46
CA GLY A 132 -10.55 -13.11 13.59
C GLY A 132 -11.85 -12.30 13.74
N GLU A 133 -12.37 -12.22 14.96
CA GLU A 133 -13.60 -11.45 15.28
C GLU A 133 -13.48 -9.96 14.93
N GLY A 134 -12.26 -9.43 14.82
CA GLY A 134 -11.98 -8.07 14.38
C GLY A 134 -11.86 -7.89 12.88
N GLY A 135 -11.96 -8.97 12.09
CA GLY A 135 -11.61 -9.02 10.67
C GLY A 135 -12.50 -8.18 9.73
N PRO A 136 -12.03 -7.94 8.48
CA PRO A 136 -12.70 -7.08 7.50
C PRO A 136 -14.16 -7.43 7.19
N GLU A 137 -14.52 -8.70 7.24
CA GLU A 137 -15.87 -9.22 7.06
C GLU A 137 -16.85 -8.78 8.16
N HIS A 138 -16.32 -8.41 9.34
CA HIS A 138 -17.09 -8.01 10.52
C HIS A 138 -17.11 -6.49 10.73
N TRP A 139 -16.18 -5.72 10.12
CA TRP A 139 -15.99 -4.28 10.39
C TRP A 139 -17.30 -3.47 10.39
N GLY A 140 -18.17 -3.69 9.40
CA GLY A 140 -19.42 -2.94 9.27
C GLY A 140 -20.46 -3.19 10.37
N GLN A 141 -20.26 -4.23 11.18
CA GLN A 141 -21.15 -4.63 12.27
C GLN A 141 -20.57 -4.29 13.65
N MET A 142 -19.27 -3.92 13.72
CA MET A 142 -18.60 -3.69 15.00
C MET A 142 -19.08 -2.42 15.70
N LYS A 143 -19.28 -1.35 14.94
CA LYS A 143 -19.75 -0.05 15.43
C LYS A 143 -20.64 0.66 14.41
N PRO A 144 -21.63 1.48 14.85
CA PRO A 144 -22.49 2.22 13.93
C PRO A 144 -21.72 3.07 12.92
N GLU A 145 -20.64 3.73 13.34
CA GLU A 145 -19.79 4.57 12.47
C GLU A 145 -19.03 3.78 11.40
N PHE A 146 -18.93 2.45 11.52
CA PHE A 146 -18.27 1.59 10.53
C PHE A 146 -19.23 1.00 9.50
N SER A 147 -20.53 1.32 9.56
CA SER A 147 -21.57 0.71 8.71
C SER A 147 -21.25 0.76 7.22
N THR A 148 -20.55 1.80 6.76
CA THR A 148 -20.10 1.98 5.37
C THR A 148 -19.20 0.85 4.89
N CYS A 149 -18.43 0.22 5.78
CA CYS A 149 -17.59 -0.93 5.45
C CYS A 149 -18.37 -2.13 4.87
N SER A 150 -19.67 -2.24 5.18
CA SER A 150 -20.56 -3.30 4.66
C SER A 150 -21.62 -2.80 3.68
N SER A 151 -22.10 -1.57 3.86
CA SER A 151 -23.20 -1.00 3.06
C SER A 151 -22.73 -0.20 1.84
N GLY A 152 -21.47 0.26 1.85
CA GLY A 152 -20.87 1.06 0.78
C GLY A 152 -20.87 0.34 -0.58
N LYS A 153 -20.96 1.12 -1.66
CA LYS A 153 -21.01 0.64 -3.05
C LYS A 153 -19.80 1.08 -3.88
N ARG A 154 -18.97 1.96 -3.33
CA ARG A 154 -17.73 2.46 -3.94
C ARG A 154 -16.55 2.22 -3.00
N GLN A 155 -16.48 1.01 -2.45
CA GLN A 155 -15.44 0.62 -1.51
C GLN A 155 -14.10 0.32 -2.21
N SER A 156 -13.01 0.54 -1.49
CA SER A 156 -11.63 0.18 -1.86
C SER A 156 -11.09 -0.89 -0.90
N PRO A 157 -10.09 -1.70 -1.31
CA PRO A 157 -9.41 -1.70 -2.61
C PRO A 157 -10.21 -2.40 -3.71
N ILE A 158 -9.76 -2.31 -4.96
CA ILE A 158 -10.34 -3.02 -6.11
C ILE A 158 -9.29 -3.77 -6.92
N ASP A 159 -9.74 -4.79 -7.65
CA ASP A 159 -9.01 -5.37 -8.76
C ASP A 159 -9.28 -4.53 -10.01
N ILE A 160 -8.26 -3.81 -10.48
CA ILE A 160 -8.33 -2.94 -11.64
C ILE A 160 -8.19 -3.81 -12.88
N ARG A 161 -9.30 -4.03 -13.57
CA ARG A 161 -9.36 -4.74 -14.85
C ARG A 161 -9.71 -3.77 -15.96
N ASP A 162 -8.98 -3.85 -17.06
CA ASP A 162 -9.31 -3.15 -18.31
C ASP A 162 -9.59 -1.64 -18.11
N GLY A 163 -8.65 -0.94 -17.46
CA GLY A 163 -8.74 0.50 -17.29
C GLY A 163 -8.87 1.18 -18.66
N ILE A 164 -9.86 2.07 -18.81
CA ILE A 164 -10.06 2.77 -20.07
C ILE A 164 -8.93 3.76 -20.24
N ALA A 165 -8.08 3.49 -21.23
CA ALA A 165 -7.01 4.35 -21.65
C ALA A 165 -7.60 5.69 -22.11
N VAL A 166 -7.28 6.76 -21.40
CA VAL A 166 -7.72 8.12 -21.72
C VAL A 166 -6.58 9.11 -21.48
N GLN A 167 -6.62 10.24 -22.17
CA GLN A 167 -5.73 11.34 -21.86
C GLN A 167 -6.16 11.94 -20.51
N LEU A 168 -5.39 11.63 -19.46
CA LEU A 168 -5.55 12.24 -18.13
C LEU A 168 -4.52 13.34 -17.93
N ASP A 169 -4.87 14.31 -17.11
CA ASP A 169 -3.89 15.26 -16.59
C ASP A 169 -2.85 14.49 -15.77
N PRO A 170 -1.55 14.79 -15.92
CA PRO A 170 -0.54 14.19 -15.07
C PRO A 170 -0.75 14.61 -13.62
N VAL A 171 -0.50 13.70 -12.67
CA VAL A 171 -0.40 14.08 -11.27
C VAL A 171 0.88 14.89 -11.10
N GLN A 172 0.75 16.15 -10.71
CA GLN A 172 1.91 17.01 -10.42
C GLN A 172 2.32 16.78 -8.97
N PHE A 173 3.56 16.34 -8.75
CA PHE A 173 4.11 16.11 -7.42
C PHE A 173 5.01 17.28 -7.03
N ASP A 174 4.63 18.02 -5.98
CA ASP A 174 5.46 19.04 -5.33
C ASP A 174 5.94 18.47 -4.00
N TYR A 175 6.86 17.51 -4.08
CA TYR A 175 7.48 16.87 -2.92
C TYR A 175 8.91 17.39 -2.73
N LYS A 176 9.27 17.60 -1.46
CA LYS A 176 10.53 18.15 -0.97
C LYS A 176 11.00 17.35 0.23
N PRO A 177 12.32 17.26 0.48
CA PRO A 177 12.85 16.67 1.71
C PRO A 177 12.17 17.26 2.94
N SER A 178 11.64 16.39 3.81
CA SER A 178 10.81 16.81 4.94
C SER A 178 11.13 16.03 6.21
N ASN A 179 10.93 16.69 7.34
CA ASN A 179 10.93 16.01 8.64
C ASN A 179 9.73 15.06 8.72
N PHE A 180 9.93 13.93 9.36
CA PHE A 180 8.89 12.91 9.52
C PHE A 180 8.95 12.23 10.88
N ARG A 181 7.83 11.63 11.25
CA ARG A 181 7.70 10.79 12.45
C ARG A 181 7.14 9.43 12.03
N VAL A 182 7.58 8.37 12.69
CA VAL A 182 7.16 6.99 12.39
C VAL A 182 6.40 6.45 13.60
N ILE A 183 5.24 5.85 13.34
CA ILE A 183 4.44 5.13 14.33
C ILE A 183 4.09 3.75 13.81
N ASP A 184 4.29 2.74 14.66
CA ASP A 184 3.62 1.45 14.52
C ASP A 184 2.27 1.56 15.23
N ASN A 185 1.19 1.80 14.48
CA ASN A 185 -0.12 2.11 15.07
C ASN A 185 -0.95 0.86 15.43
N GLY A 186 -0.34 -0.33 15.39
CA GLY A 186 -1.01 -1.61 15.61
C GLY A 186 -1.70 -2.20 14.38
N HIS A 187 -1.81 -1.43 13.28
CA HIS A 187 -2.41 -1.86 12.01
C HIS A 187 -1.47 -1.75 10.82
N THR A 188 -0.49 -0.83 10.90
CA THR A 188 0.52 -0.58 9.88
C THR A 188 1.69 0.19 10.49
N VAL A 189 2.77 0.30 9.71
CA VAL A 189 3.79 1.33 9.90
C VAL A 189 3.32 2.57 9.14
N GLN A 190 3.00 3.63 9.88
CA GLN A 190 2.58 4.92 9.35
C GLN A 190 3.69 5.96 9.55
N VAL A 191 3.85 6.82 8.54
CA VAL A 191 4.83 7.90 8.53
C VAL A 191 4.09 9.21 8.36
N ASN A 192 4.14 10.05 9.41
CA ASN A 192 3.54 11.38 9.41
C ASN A 192 4.59 12.40 8.95
N LEU A 193 4.23 13.27 8.01
CA LEU A 193 5.14 14.28 7.45
C LEU A 193 4.82 15.68 7.96
N ALA A 194 5.86 16.51 8.05
CA ALA A 194 5.66 17.94 8.18
C ALA A 194 4.89 18.50 6.96
N PRO A 195 4.06 19.54 7.14
CA PRO A 195 3.37 20.22 6.04
C PRO A 195 4.32 20.76 4.97
N GLY A 196 3.81 20.96 3.74
CA GLY A 196 4.56 21.59 2.64
C GLY A 196 4.80 20.69 1.42
N ASN A 197 4.37 19.43 1.47
CA ASN A 197 4.32 18.53 0.33
C ASN A 197 2.90 18.39 -0.18
N SER A 198 2.72 18.30 -1.49
CA SER A 198 1.39 18.18 -2.07
C SER A 198 1.41 17.54 -3.45
N ILE A 199 0.23 17.13 -3.89
CA ILE A 199 -0.05 16.84 -5.30
C ILE A 199 -1.04 17.86 -5.86
N GLU A 200 -0.98 18.08 -7.17
CA GLU A 200 -2.03 18.75 -7.94
C GLU A 200 -2.53 17.81 -9.05
N VAL A 201 -3.84 17.62 -9.11
CA VAL A 201 -4.48 16.74 -10.10
C VAL A 201 -5.91 17.24 -10.36
N MET A 202 -6.33 17.25 -11.62
CA MET A 202 -7.65 17.73 -12.04
C MET A 202 -7.98 19.14 -11.49
N GLY A 203 -6.98 20.03 -11.46
CA GLY A 203 -7.11 21.40 -10.96
C GLY A 203 -7.33 21.55 -9.46
N ARG A 204 -7.13 20.49 -8.66
CA ARG A 204 -7.17 20.54 -7.19
C ARG A 204 -5.83 20.19 -6.59
N ARG A 205 -5.43 20.96 -5.57
CA ARG A 205 -4.26 20.72 -4.72
C ARG A 205 -4.65 19.94 -3.48
N PHE A 206 -3.92 18.87 -3.18
CA PHE A 206 -4.07 18.07 -1.97
C PHE A 206 -2.74 18.02 -1.22
N GLU A 207 -2.72 18.45 0.04
CA GLU A 207 -1.54 18.35 0.89
C GLU A 207 -1.33 16.94 1.40
N LEU A 208 -0.09 16.47 1.32
CA LEU A 208 0.31 15.18 1.86
C LEU A 208 0.30 15.23 3.39
N LEU A 209 -0.39 14.27 4.00
CA LEU A 209 -0.47 14.14 5.45
C LEU A 209 0.47 13.07 5.98
N GLN A 210 0.39 11.89 5.36
CA GLN A 210 1.07 10.69 5.80
C GLN A 210 1.20 9.69 4.65
N PHE A 211 2.08 8.71 4.81
CA PHE A 211 1.97 7.47 4.06
C PHE A 211 2.12 6.26 4.98
N HIS A 212 1.62 5.12 4.53
CA HIS A 212 1.67 3.86 5.28
C HIS A 212 1.73 2.68 4.33
N PHE A 213 1.92 1.48 4.88
CA PHE A 213 2.20 0.27 4.10
C PHE A 213 1.18 -0.83 4.33
N HIS A 214 0.92 -1.60 3.27
CA HIS A 214 0.17 -2.84 3.36
C HIS A 214 0.95 -4.00 2.72
N ARG A 215 0.75 -5.19 3.29
CA ARG A 215 1.26 -6.47 2.81
C ARG A 215 0.17 -7.54 2.92
N PRO A 216 -0.13 -8.26 1.82
CA PRO A 216 0.29 -7.98 0.44
C PRO A 216 -0.29 -6.65 -0.08
N SER A 217 -0.11 -6.30 -1.36
CA SER A 217 -0.80 -5.12 -1.90
C SER A 217 -2.32 -5.24 -1.75
N GLU A 218 -2.96 -4.14 -1.37
CA GLU A 218 -4.42 -4.06 -1.30
C GLU A 218 -5.02 -4.06 -2.70
N GLU A 219 -4.55 -3.17 -3.57
CA GLU A 219 -4.94 -3.14 -4.98
C GLU A 219 -4.39 -4.35 -5.76
N ARG A 220 -5.12 -4.70 -6.82
CA ARG A 220 -4.67 -5.62 -7.86
C ARG A 220 -4.78 -4.97 -9.23
N ILE A 221 -3.93 -5.40 -10.15
CA ILE A 221 -4.02 -5.02 -11.57
C ILE A 221 -4.16 -6.30 -12.37
N ASN A 222 -5.26 -6.44 -13.12
CA ASN A 222 -5.59 -7.63 -13.92
C ASN A 222 -5.48 -8.93 -13.12
N GLY A 223 -5.97 -8.92 -11.87
CA GLY A 223 -5.93 -10.05 -10.95
C GLY A 223 -4.58 -10.27 -10.25
N ARG A 224 -3.50 -9.59 -10.67
CA ARG A 224 -2.17 -9.68 -10.06
C ARG A 224 -2.12 -8.88 -8.76
N GLN A 225 -1.76 -9.57 -7.68
CA GLN A 225 -1.40 -8.96 -6.40
C GLN A 225 0.12 -8.79 -6.33
N PHE A 226 0.56 -7.68 -5.74
CA PHE A 226 1.96 -7.29 -5.60
C PHE A 226 2.44 -7.60 -4.17
N ASP A 227 3.76 -7.62 -3.96
CA ASP A 227 4.32 -7.99 -2.65
C ASP A 227 3.88 -7.03 -1.55
N MET A 228 3.86 -5.72 -1.81
CA MET A 228 3.42 -4.67 -0.88
C MET A 228 2.80 -3.48 -1.64
N VAL A 229 2.13 -2.58 -0.91
CA VAL A 229 1.73 -1.25 -1.42
C VAL A 229 2.03 -0.17 -0.38
N ALA A 230 2.44 1.01 -0.83
CA ALA A 230 2.49 2.21 -0.01
C ALA A 230 1.35 3.16 -0.41
N HIS A 231 0.55 3.60 0.55
CA HIS A 231 -0.53 4.57 0.33
C HIS A 231 -0.12 5.94 0.85
N LEU A 232 0.04 6.91 -0.06
CA LEU A 232 0.32 8.30 0.26
C LEU A 232 -0.99 9.06 0.34
N VAL A 233 -1.38 9.48 1.54
CA VAL A 233 -2.69 10.07 1.83
C VAL A 233 -2.59 11.58 1.86
N HIS A 234 -3.41 12.21 1.03
CA HIS A 234 -3.49 13.65 0.86
C HIS A 234 -4.88 14.17 1.19
N LYS A 235 -4.96 15.47 1.50
CA LYS A 235 -6.22 16.15 1.79
C LYS A 235 -6.22 17.57 1.22
N ASP A 236 -7.34 17.98 0.64
CA ASP A 236 -7.53 19.37 0.21
C ASP A 236 -8.13 20.25 1.32
N LEU A 237 -8.33 21.53 1.02
CA LEU A 237 -8.90 22.51 1.97
C LEU A 237 -10.36 22.22 2.35
N ASP A 238 -11.10 21.49 1.51
CA ASP A 238 -12.48 21.06 1.77
C ASP A 238 -12.52 19.74 2.59
N GLY A 239 -11.36 19.18 2.92
CA GLY A 239 -11.25 17.90 3.63
C GLY A 239 -11.44 16.66 2.73
N LYS A 240 -11.48 16.82 1.40
CA LYS A 240 -11.54 15.69 0.46
C LYS A 240 -10.18 14.99 0.41
N LEU A 241 -10.22 13.67 0.34
CA LEU A 241 -9.02 12.84 0.35
C LEU A 241 -8.64 12.40 -1.06
N ALA A 242 -7.33 12.39 -1.30
CA ALA A 242 -6.73 11.77 -2.47
C ALA A 242 -5.60 10.83 -2.02
N VAL A 243 -5.58 9.61 -2.54
CA VAL A 243 -4.59 8.59 -2.18
C VAL A 243 -3.82 8.18 -3.43
N VAL A 244 -2.50 8.29 -3.37
CA VAL A 244 -1.59 7.72 -4.37
C VAL A 244 -1.12 6.36 -3.85
N ALA A 245 -1.43 5.29 -4.57
CA ALA A 245 -0.98 3.94 -4.25
C ALA A 245 0.24 3.59 -5.10
N VAL A 246 1.37 3.36 -4.45
CA VAL A 246 2.60 2.91 -5.08
C VAL A 246 2.76 1.42 -4.80
N LEU A 247 2.61 0.60 -5.84
CA LEU A 247 2.78 -0.84 -5.76
C LEU A 247 4.27 -1.17 -5.63
N LEU A 248 4.63 -2.14 -4.78
CA LEU A 248 6.00 -2.59 -4.59
C LEU A 248 6.11 -4.08 -4.91
N ASP A 249 7.07 -4.41 -5.76
CA ASP A 249 7.41 -5.78 -6.15
C ASP A 249 8.82 -6.13 -5.70
N ARG A 250 9.03 -7.42 -5.39
CA ARG A 250 10.35 -7.94 -5.04
C ARG A 250 11.40 -7.55 -6.10
N GLY A 251 12.49 -6.93 -5.65
CA GLY A 251 13.60 -6.49 -6.48
C GLY A 251 14.76 -5.96 -5.65
N SER A 252 15.36 -4.86 -6.08
CA SER A 252 16.39 -4.13 -5.33
C SER A 252 15.82 -3.43 -4.08
N VAL A 253 16.72 -3.03 -3.18
CA VAL A 253 16.40 -2.24 -1.98
C VAL A 253 15.69 -0.94 -2.38
N GLN A 254 14.56 -0.65 -1.73
CA GLN A 254 13.89 0.64 -1.83
C GLN A 254 14.47 1.61 -0.77
N PRO A 255 15.18 2.69 -1.14
CA PRO A 255 15.84 3.59 -0.18
C PRO A 255 14.89 4.32 0.80
N ILE A 256 13.68 4.68 0.37
CA ILE A 256 12.67 5.34 1.21
C ILE A 256 12.17 4.37 2.26
N VAL A 257 11.83 3.14 1.88
CA VAL A 257 11.44 2.08 2.83
C VAL A 257 12.59 1.81 3.82
N GLN A 258 13.83 1.79 3.35
CA GLN A 258 15.00 1.61 4.21
C GLN A 258 15.13 2.74 5.24
N THR A 259 14.91 3.98 4.81
CA THR A 259 14.94 5.17 5.67
C THR A 259 13.88 5.07 6.77
N VAL A 260 12.67 4.62 6.44
CA VAL A 260 11.62 4.38 7.44
C VAL A 260 12.01 3.22 8.37
N TRP A 261 12.56 2.12 7.84
CA TRP A 261 12.87 0.93 8.63
C TRP A 261 13.95 1.23 9.69
N ASN A 262 14.91 2.08 9.34
CA ASN A 262 15.94 2.57 10.26
C ASN A 262 15.38 3.43 11.42
N ASN A 263 14.13 3.90 11.31
CA ASN A 263 13.46 4.74 12.31
C ASN A 263 12.18 4.07 12.86
N LEU A 264 12.04 2.75 12.73
CA LEU A 264 10.89 2.04 13.31
C LEU A 264 10.88 2.16 14.84
N PRO A 265 9.72 2.48 15.44
CA PRO A 265 9.59 2.50 16.89
C PRO A 265 9.71 1.09 17.47
N LEU A 266 10.27 1.02 18.68
CA LEU A 266 10.39 -0.23 19.41
C LEU A 266 9.06 -0.63 20.06
N GLU A 267 8.12 0.28 20.28
CA GLU A 267 6.82 -0.02 20.88
C GLU A 267 5.65 0.37 19.97
N LYS A 268 4.55 -0.40 20.06
CA LYS A 268 3.31 -0.08 19.33
C LYS A 268 2.64 1.14 19.98
N GLY A 269 2.10 2.03 19.16
CA GLY A 269 1.46 3.27 19.60
C GLY A 269 2.43 4.40 19.94
N GLU A 270 3.73 4.14 19.98
CA GLU A 270 4.75 5.17 20.16
C GLU A 270 5.12 5.80 18.81
N GLU A 271 5.03 7.12 18.73
CA GLU A 271 5.44 7.88 17.55
C GLU A 271 6.79 8.55 17.78
N LEU A 272 7.79 8.16 16.98
CA LEU A 272 9.16 8.66 17.10
C LEU A 272 9.52 9.61 15.95
N PRO A 273 10.14 10.77 16.23
CA PRO A 273 10.67 11.63 15.19
C PRO A 273 11.94 11.03 14.61
N ALA A 274 12.07 11.05 13.28
CA ALA A 274 13.30 10.67 12.62
C ALA A 274 14.32 11.81 12.64
N LYS A 275 15.60 11.46 12.70
CA LYS A 275 16.70 12.44 12.61
C LYS A 275 17.05 12.82 11.17
N ALA A 276 16.70 11.96 10.22
CA ALA A 276 16.89 12.20 8.79
C ALA A 276 15.67 12.91 8.20
N MET A 277 15.86 13.58 7.07
CA MET A 277 14.75 14.00 6.21
C MET A 277 14.41 12.90 5.21
N ILE A 278 13.17 12.89 4.74
CA ILE A 278 12.69 11.96 3.71
C ILE A 278 12.19 12.73 2.49
N ASP A 279 12.59 12.30 1.30
CA ASP A 279 12.11 12.84 0.02
C ASP A 279 11.32 11.75 -0.72
N LEU A 280 10.00 11.89 -0.74
CA LEU A 280 9.12 10.88 -1.33
C LEU A 280 9.16 10.81 -2.85
N ASN A 281 9.85 11.73 -3.53
CA ASN A 281 10.13 11.55 -4.96
C ASN A 281 10.87 10.24 -5.24
N GLY A 282 11.70 9.77 -4.29
CA GLY A 282 12.44 8.51 -4.38
C GLY A 282 11.59 7.24 -4.22
N LEU A 283 10.32 7.37 -3.80
CA LEU A 283 9.37 6.26 -3.72
C LEU A 283 8.53 6.12 -4.98
N LEU A 284 8.39 7.19 -5.77
CA LEU A 284 7.51 7.20 -6.94
C LEU A 284 8.20 6.52 -8.15
N PRO A 285 7.48 5.74 -8.97
CA PRO A 285 8.04 5.06 -10.15
C PRO A 285 8.38 6.02 -11.28
N ALA A 286 9.52 5.85 -11.97
CA ALA A 286 9.99 6.79 -13.01
C ALA A 286 8.89 7.18 -14.03
N GLU A 287 8.11 6.19 -14.47
CA GLU A 287 6.90 6.39 -15.25
C GLU A 287 5.73 6.73 -14.32
N ARG A 288 5.13 7.90 -14.53
CA ARG A 288 4.05 8.42 -13.67
C ARG A 288 2.65 8.01 -14.13
N GLY A 289 2.54 6.98 -14.96
CA GLY A 289 1.26 6.45 -15.40
C GLY A 289 0.44 5.92 -14.22
N TYR A 290 -0.86 6.18 -14.19
CA TYR A 290 -1.73 5.81 -13.08
C TYR A 290 -3.14 5.39 -13.56
N PHE A 291 -3.80 4.56 -12.76
CA PHE A 291 -5.24 4.35 -12.83
C PHE A 291 -5.94 5.25 -11.82
N THR A 292 -7.13 5.73 -12.15
CA THR A 292 -7.91 6.55 -11.21
C THR A 292 -9.39 6.15 -11.14
N TYR A 293 -9.91 6.23 -9.93
CA TYR A 293 -11.31 5.96 -9.61
C TYR A 293 -11.70 6.65 -8.29
N MET A 294 -13.01 6.85 -8.08
CA MET A 294 -13.55 7.24 -6.78
C MET A 294 -13.84 5.99 -5.95
N GLY A 295 -13.26 5.92 -4.75
CA GLY A 295 -13.30 4.79 -3.84
C GLY A 295 -13.57 5.21 -2.39
N SER A 296 -13.04 4.43 -1.46
CA SER A 296 -13.13 4.65 -0.01
C SER A 296 -11.77 4.58 0.67
N LEU A 297 -11.73 4.86 1.97
CA LEU A 297 -10.68 4.34 2.84
C LEU A 297 -10.73 2.80 2.86
N THR A 298 -9.57 2.16 2.99
CA THR A 298 -9.43 0.69 3.07
C THR A 298 -9.45 0.16 4.51
N THR A 299 -9.63 1.04 5.48
CA THR A 299 -9.79 0.74 6.91
C THR A 299 -11.04 1.41 7.47
N PRO A 300 -11.60 0.94 8.59
CA PRO A 300 -12.73 1.60 9.24
C PRO A 300 -12.44 3.08 9.52
N PRO A 301 -13.40 4.00 9.26
CA PRO A 301 -14.82 3.77 8.98
C PRO A 301 -15.18 3.47 7.51
N CYS A 302 -14.19 3.22 6.66
CA CYS A 302 -14.37 2.93 5.23
C CYS A 302 -15.13 4.03 4.46
N SER A 303 -14.94 5.29 4.86
CA SER A 303 -15.57 6.46 4.24
C SER A 303 -15.33 6.51 2.73
N GLU A 304 -16.39 6.66 1.95
CA GLU A 304 -16.34 6.83 0.50
C GLU A 304 -16.01 8.28 0.10
N GLY A 305 -15.80 8.50 -1.20
CA GLY A 305 -15.46 9.83 -1.73
C GLY A 305 -13.96 10.12 -1.72
N VAL A 306 -13.14 9.08 -1.67
CA VAL A 306 -11.68 9.17 -1.78
C VAL A 306 -11.27 9.06 -3.24
N LEU A 307 -10.50 10.02 -3.74
CA LEU A 307 -9.88 9.95 -5.07
C LEU A 307 -8.67 9.02 -5.02
N TRP A 308 -8.71 7.92 -5.77
CA TRP A 308 -7.58 7.00 -5.87
C TRP A 308 -6.78 7.24 -7.15
N MET A 309 -5.46 7.19 -7.02
CA MET A 309 -4.49 7.16 -8.12
C MET A 309 -3.52 6.00 -7.86
N VAL A 310 -3.71 4.89 -8.57
CA VAL A 310 -2.87 3.69 -8.42
C VAL A 310 -1.81 3.73 -9.50
N MET A 311 -0.55 3.87 -9.12
CA MET A 311 0.55 3.89 -10.09
C MET A 311 0.60 2.57 -10.86
N GLN A 312 0.68 2.65 -12.19
CA GLN A 312 0.68 1.46 -13.04
C GLN A 312 1.99 0.68 -12.91
N THR A 313 3.11 1.42 -12.82
CA THR A 313 4.46 0.86 -12.73
C THR A 313 4.83 0.63 -11.26
N PRO A 314 5.12 -0.61 -10.83
CA PRO A 314 5.58 -0.88 -9.47
C PRO A 314 7.02 -0.38 -9.27
N VAL A 315 7.40 -0.14 -8.01
CA VAL A 315 8.79 0.08 -7.61
C VAL A 315 9.37 -1.15 -6.94
N SER A 316 10.70 -1.28 -6.95
CA SER A 316 11.36 -2.43 -6.32
C SER A 316 11.41 -2.31 -4.80
N ILE A 317 11.25 -3.43 -4.11
CA ILE A 317 11.53 -3.60 -2.67
C ILE A 317 12.29 -4.91 -2.44
N SER A 318 13.29 -4.92 -1.56
CA SER A 318 14.09 -6.14 -1.39
C SER A 318 13.34 -7.21 -0.58
N PRO A 319 13.64 -8.51 -0.79
CA PRO A 319 13.09 -9.60 0.03
C PRO A 319 13.29 -9.37 1.54
N GLU A 320 14.41 -8.78 1.94
CA GLU A 320 14.75 -8.49 3.33
C GLU A 320 13.84 -7.40 3.92
N GLN A 321 13.55 -6.35 3.14
CA GLN A 321 12.65 -5.28 3.55
C GLN A 321 11.21 -5.80 3.70
N ILE A 322 10.74 -6.62 2.76
CA ILE A 322 9.46 -7.34 2.85
C ILE A 322 9.46 -8.24 4.10
N GLY A 323 10.55 -8.97 4.33
CA GLY A 323 10.71 -9.87 5.46
C GLY A 323 10.57 -9.16 6.81
N ILE A 324 11.18 -7.97 6.96
CA ILE A 324 11.03 -7.15 8.17
C ILE A 324 9.57 -6.76 8.40
N PHE A 325 8.90 -6.23 7.38
CA PHE A 325 7.51 -5.83 7.51
C PHE A 325 6.59 -7.02 7.82
N SER A 326 6.81 -8.16 7.16
CA SER A 326 6.01 -9.38 7.35
C SER A 326 6.03 -9.93 8.78
N ARG A 327 7.09 -9.67 9.54
CA ARG A 327 7.19 -10.07 10.96
C ARG A 327 6.35 -9.17 11.87
N LEU A 328 6.19 -7.90 11.51
CA LEU A 328 5.30 -6.96 12.20
C LEU A 328 3.85 -7.21 11.80
N TYR A 329 3.63 -7.39 10.49
CA TYR A 329 2.32 -7.51 9.85
C TYR A 329 2.33 -8.63 8.80
N PRO A 330 1.99 -9.87 9.19
CA PRO A 330 1.89 -10.99 8.25
C PRO A 330 0.81 -10.77 7.18
N MET A 331 -0.29 -10.12 7.58
CA MET A 331 -1.39 -9.74 6.71
C MET A 331 -2.03 -8.47 7.29
N ASN A 332 -1.99 -7.39 6.54
CA ASN A 332 -2.72 -6.16 6.87
C ASN A 332 -3.42 -5.55 5.65
N ALA A 333 -3.85 -6.39 4.71
CA ALA A 333 -4.57 -5.97 3.51
C ALA A 333 -6.05 -6.32 3.62
N ARG A 334 -6.93 -5.34 3.37
CA ARG A 334 -8.36 -5.57 3.19
C ARG A 334 -8.60 -6.38 1.90
N PRO A 335 -9.54 -7.34 1.89
CA PRO A 335 -9.94 -8.03 0.66
C PRO A 335 -10.44 -7.08 -0.43
N ILE A 336 -10.25 -7.47 -1.70
CA ILE A 336 -10.80 -6.76 -2.86
C ILE A 336 -12.32 -6.58 -2.73
N GLN A 337 -12.77 -5.36 -3.02
CA GLN A 337 -14.17 -4.98 -3.06
C GLN A 337 -14.68 -4.99 -4.51
N SER A 338 -15.99 -5.16 -4.68
CA SER A 338 -16.61 -5.14 -6.02
C SER A 338 -16.40 -3.79 -6.69
N ALA A 339 -15.91 -3.79 -7.94
CA ALA A 339 -15.84 -2.58 -8.76
C ALA A 339 -17.22 -1.93 -8.97
N SER A 340 -18.32 -2.67 -8.84
CA SER A 340 -19.71 -2.15 -8.87
C SER A 340 -20.00 -1.26 -10.08
N GLY A 341 -19.47 -1.61 -11.26
CA GLY A 341 -19.65 -0.86 -12.50
C GLY A 341 -18.93 0.49 -12.56
N ARG A 342 -18.01 0.78 -11.63
CA ARG A 342 -17.19 2.00 -11.65
C ARG A 342 -16.37 2.06 -12.93
N LEU A 343 -16.38 3.22 -13.56
CA LEU A 343 -15.44 3.55 -14.63
C LEU A 343 -14.06 3.76 -14.03
N ILE A 344 -13.10 2.91 -14.40
CA ILE A 344 -11.69 3.07 -14.04
C ILE A 344 -10.97 3.63 -15.27
N LYS A 345 -10.32 4.77 -15.12
CA LYS A 345 -9.55 5.43 -16.18
C LYS A 345 -8.08 5.11 -15.99
N GLY A 346 -7.34 4.86 -17.06
CA GLY A 346 -5.88 4.75 -17.05
C GLY A 346 -5.28 5.90 -17.86
N SER A 347 -4.25 6.55 -17.34
CA SER A 347 -3.45 7.47 -18.14
C SER A 347 -2.65 6.70 -19.19
N ASN A 348 -2.54 7.28 -20.39
CA ASN A 348 -1.66 6.77 -21.45
C ASN A 348 -0.17 6.89 -21.09
#